data_AF-A0A6B3C9I0-F1
#
_entry.id   AF-A0A6B3C9I0-F1
#
_cell.length_a   1.000
_cell.length_b   1.000
_cell.length_c   1.000
_cell.angle_alpha   90.00
_cell.angle_beta   90.00
_cell.angle_gamma   90.00
#
_symmetry.space_group_name_H-M   'P 1'
#
loop_
_entity.id
_entity.type
_entity.pdbx_description
1 polymer ?
#
loop_
_entity_poly.entity_id
_entity_poly.type
_entity_poly.pdbx_seq_one_letter_code
_entity_poly.pdbx_strand_id
1 'polypeptide(L)'
;RDLTAWSTAWLETAGINVLRPEVETDAQGVITAFAIRQEAPALPAGAKGEPVLRPHRIAVGLYDLSDGALVRTDRIELDIDGALTVVPELVGRARPAVVLLNDDDLSYAKVRLDEVSLANVTAYLGDFTESLPRALCWAS
;
A
#
# COMPACT_ATOMS: atom_id res chain seq x y z
N ARG A 1 23.72 -10.80 -1.66
CA ARG A 1 22.31 -11.21 -1.46
C ARG A 1 22.04 -12.27 -2.51
N ASP A 2 21.50 -13.42 -2.13
CA ASP A 2 20.99 -14.38 -3.11
C ASP A 2 19.75 -13.75 -3.78
N LEU A 3 19.71 -13.75 -5.11
CA LEU A 3 18.66 -13.13 -5.91
C LEU A 3 17.84 -14.15 -6.70
N THR A 4 18.16 -15.45 -6.61
CA THR A 4 17.53 -16.46 -7.47
C THR A 4 16.02 -16.54 -7.24
N ALA A 5 15.57 -16.60 -5.99
CA ALA A 5 14.13 -16.61 -5.68
C ALA A 5 13.43 -15.32 -6.15
N TRP A 6 14.11 -14.17 -6.00
CA TRP A 6 13.60 -12.88 -6.46
C TRP A 6 13.47 -12.84 -7.99
N SER A 7 14.50 -13.29 -8.73
CA SER A 7 14.50 -13.25 -10.19
C SER A 7 13.43 -14.17 -10.77
N THR A 8 13.24 -15.36 -10.19
CA THR A 8 12.16 -16.26 -10.61
C THR A 8 10.79 -15.63 -10.37
N ALA A 9 10.56 -15.05 -9.18
CA ALA A 9 9.29 -14.39 -8.87
C ALA A 9 8.98 -13.22 -9.81
N TRP A 10 9.98 -12.41 -10.18
CA TRP A 10 9.75 -11.18 -10.95
C TRP A 10 9.88 -11.32 -12.47
N LEU A 11 10.75 -12.21 -12.96
CA LEU A 11 11.08 -12.29 -14.38
C LEU A 11 10.51 -13.53 -15.07
N GLU A 12 10.16 -14.57 -14.30
CA GLU A 12 9.76 -15.87 -14.85
C GLU A 12 8.28 -16.20 -14.62
N THR A 13 7.55 -15.39 -13.85
CA THR A 13 6.13 -15.61 -13.54
C THR A 13 5.28 -14.40 -13.92
N ALA A 14 4.06 -14.63 -14.40
CA ALA A 14 3.12 -13.59 -14.81
C ALA A 14 2.20 -13.12 -13.67
N GLY A 15 1.57 -11.96 -13.85
CA GLY A 15 0.55 -11.43 -12.93
C GLY A 15 1.01 -10.22 -12.12
N ILE A 16 0.07 -9.64 -11.38
CA ILE A 16 0.26 -8.47 -10.52
C ILE A 16 -0.20 -8.83 -9.11
N ASN A 17 0.50 -8.35 -8.08
CA ASN A 17 0.00 -8.48 -6.72
C ASN A 17 -0.87 -7.29 -6.33
N VAL A 18 -1.90 -7.57 -5.52
CA VAL A 18 -2.77 -6.54 -4.93
C VAL A 18 -2.33 -6.35 -3.48
N LEU A 19 -2.11 -5.10 -3.08
CA LEU A 19 -1.75 -4.72 -1.72
C LEU A 19 -2.90 -3.97 -1.06
N ARG A 20 -3.27 -4.37 0.15
CA ARG A 20 -4.32 -3.73 0.96
C ARG A 20 -3.82 -3.43 2.37
N PRO A 21 -4.04 -2.22 2.89
CA PRO A 21 -3.81 -1.97 4.30
C PRO A 21 -4.95 -2.58 5.12
N GLU A 22 -4.59 -3.27 6.20
CA GLU A 22 -5.50 -3.72 7.26
C GLU A 22 -5.19 -2.88 8.49
N VAL A 23 -6.12 -2.01 8.87
CA VAL A 23 -5.95 -1.04 9.95
C VAL A 23 -7.05 -1.24 10.98
N GLU A 24 -6.66 -1.50 12.22
CA GLU A 24 -7.56 -1.50 13.37
C GLU A 24 -7.24 -0.32 14.27
N THR A 25 -8.28 0.31 14.82
CA THR A 25 -8.14 1.43 15.75
C THR A 25 -9.00 1.23 16.99
N ASP A 26 -8.57 1.82 18.10
CA ASP A 26 -9.41 1.97 19.29
C ASP A 26 -10.45 3.10 19.13
N ALA A 27 -11.21 3.35 20.20
CA ALA A 27 -12.25 4.37 20.24
C ALA A 27 -11.72 5.82 20.19
N GLN A 28 -10.40 6.02 20.37
CA GLN A 28 -9.73 7.31 20.27
C GLN A 28 -9.07 7.51 18.89
N GLY A 29 -9.21 6.54 17.98
CA GLY A 29 -8.59 6.59 16.66
C GLY A 29 -7.09 6.27 16.68
N VAL A 30 -6.59 5.65 17.75
CA VAL A 30 -5.21 5.16 17.82
C VAL A 30 -5.14 3.78 17.18
N ILE A 31 -4.14 3.57 16.33
CA ILE A 31 -3.92 2.30 15.64
C ILE A 31 -3.53 1.22 16.66
N THR A 32 -4.33 0.16 16.74
CA THR A 32 -4.07 -1.01 17.60
C THR A 32 -3.41 -2.15 16.85
N ALA A 33 -3.66 -2.25 15.53
CA ALA A 33 -2.98 -3.18 14.64
C ALA A 33 -2.88 -2.59 13.24
N PHE A 34 -1.74 -2.83 12.59
CA PHE A 34 -1.55 -2.52 11.18
C PHE A 34 -0.84 -3.66 10.48
N ALA A 35 -1.39 -4.10 9.35
CA ALA A 35 -0.76 -5.06 8.46
C ALA A 35 -1.03 -4.72 7.00
N ILE A 36 -0.21 -5.26 6.11
CA ILE A 36 -0.40 -5.17 4.67
C ILE A 36 -0.70 -6.58 4.17
N ARG A 37 -1.91 -6.76 3.63
CA ARG A 37 -2.28 -8.00 2.95
C ARG A 37 -1.82 -7.94 1.50
N GLN A 38 -1.14 -8.99 1.07
CA GLN A 38 -0.77 -9.21 -0.31
C GLN A 38 -1.59 -10.37 -0.89
N GLU A 39 -2.17 -10.13 -2.07
CA GLU A 39 -2.94 -11.13 -2.80
C GLU A 39 -2.34 -11.33 -4.19
N ALA A 40 -2.44 -12.55 -4.71
CA ALA A 40 -2.12 -12.88 -6.09
C ALA A 40 -3.42 -13.31 -6.81
N PRO A 41 -4.10 -12.39 -7.51
CA PRO A 41 -5.30 -12.72 -8.28
C PRO A 41 -5.02 -13.76 -9.36
N ALA A 42 -6.08 -14.47 -9.76
CA ALA A 42 -6.02 -15.38 -10.90
C ALA A 42 -5.48 -14.67 -12.15
N LEU A 43 -4.64 -15.38 -12.91
CA LEU A 43 -4.08 -14.86 -14.15
C LEU A 43 -5.20 -14.61 -15.17
N PRO A 44 -5.07 -13.57 -16.04
CA PRO A 44 -6.04 -13.31 -17.08
C PRO A 44 -6.14 -14.48 -18.07
N ALA A 45 -7.28 -14.61 -18.72
CA ALA A 45 -7.51 -15.65 -19.71
C ALA A 45 -6.41 -15.64 -20.79
N GLY A 46 -5.81 -16.81 -21.04
CA GLY A 46 -4.73 -16.98 -22.02
C GLY A 46 -3.31 -16.87 -21.45
N ALA A 47 -3.14 -16.37 -20.23
CA ALA A 47 -1.85 -16.46 -19.53
C ALA A 47 -1.61 -17.89 -19.02
N LYS A 48 -0.33 -18.30 -18.97
CA LYS A 48 0.10 -19.61 -18.45
C LYS A 48 0.78 -19.43 -17.09
N GLY A 49 0.74 -20.48 -16.28
CA GLY A 49 1.32 -20.50 -14.94
C GLY A 49 0.25 -20.32 -13.86
N GLU A 50 0.70 -19.96 -12.67
CA GLU A 50 -0.12 -19.81 -11.48
C GLU A 50 0.09 -18.43 -10.83
N PRO A 51 -0.89 -17.93 -10.04
CA PRO A 51 -0.70 -16.71 -9.27
C PRO A 51 0.40 -16.88 -8.22
N VAL A 52 1.35 -15.93 -8.21
CA VAL A 52 2.50 -15.95 -7.29
C VAL A 52 2.52 -14.67 -6.46
N LEU A 53 2.76 -14.80 -5.15
CA LEU A 53 3.11 -13.69 -4.27
C LEU A 53 4.58 -13.34 -4.48
N ARG A 54 4.87 -12.06 -4.73
CA ARG A 54 6.22 -11.57 -5.00
C ARG A 54 6.75 -10.78 -3.81
N PRO A 55 8.04 -10.88 -3.49
CA PRO A 55 8.63 -9.96 -2.53
C PRO A 55 8.62 -8.54 -3.11
N HIS A 56 8.11 -7.58 -2.34
CA HIS A 56 8.11 -6.16 -2.71
C HIS A 56 8.97 -5.35 -1.74
N ARG A 57 9.53 -4.24 -2.21
CA ARG A 57 10.00 -3.16 -1.35
C ARG A 57 9.19 -1.92 -1.70
N ILE A 58 8.45 -1.38 -0.73
CA ILE A 58 7.53 -0.27 -0.95
C ILE A 58 7.74 0.84 0.09
N ALA A 59 7.23 2.03 -0.20
CA ALA A 59 6.97 3.02 0.83
C ALA A 59 5.48 3.04 1.21
N VAL A 60 5.21 3.25 2.49
CA VAL A 60 3.89 3.56 3.04
C VAL A 60 3.89 5.04 3.39
N GLY A 61 3.13 5.83 2.64
CA GLY A 61 2.94 7.26 2.88
C GLY A 61 1.74 7.50 3.79
N LEU A 62 1.92 8.31 4.84
CA LEU A 62 0.85 8.73 5.73
C LEU A 62 0.54 10.20 5.47
N TYR A 63 -0.74 10.54 5.28
CA TYR A 63 -1.15 11.90 4.97
C TYR A 63 -2.25 12.37 5.90
N ASP A 64 -2.14 13.64 6.30
CA ASP A 64 -3.14 14.33 7.09
C ASP A 64 -3.58 15.61 6.40
N LEU A 65 -4.82 16.02 6.67
CA LEU A 65 -5.35 17.29 6.20
C LEU A 65 -4.80 18.41 7.09
N SER A 66 -4.06 19.35 6.49
CA SER A 66 -3.57 20.55 7.14
C SER A 66 -3.88 21.75 6.28
N ASP A 67 -4.61 22.72 6.84
CA ASP A 67 -4.99 23.97 6.15
C ASP A 67 -5.62 23.77 4.76
N GLY A 68 -6.42 22.70 4.62
CA GLY A 68 -7.10 22.35 3.37
C GLY A 68 -6.22 21.64 2.34
N ALA A 69 -5.01 21.21 2.70
CA ALA A 69 -4.12 20.40 1.87
C ALA A 69 -3.87 19.02 2.49
N LEU A 70 -3.80 17.98 1.67
CA LEU A 70 -3.31 16.66 2.10
C LEU A 70 -1.79 16.65 2.03
N VAL A 71 -1.16 16.61 3.21
CA VAL A 71 0.29 16.71 3.39
C VAL A 71 0.83 15.38 3.91
N ARG A 72 1.93 14.88 3.33
CA ARG A 72 2.61 13.69 3.84
C ARG A 72 3.24 14.02 5.20
N THR A 73 2.77 13.36 6.26
CA THR A 73 3.26 13.55 7.63
C THR A 73 4.36 12.56 7.98
N ASP A 74 4.37 11.38 7.34
CA ASP A 74 5.42 10.38 7.53
C ASP A 74 5.52 9.43 6.32
N ARG A 75 6.64 8.71 6.24
CA ARG A 75 6.96 7.74 5.21
C ARG A 75 7.75 6.58 5.80
N ILE A 76 7.21 5.36 5.66
CA ILE A 76 7.87 4.14 6.13
C ILE A 76 8.23 3.26 4.93
N GLU A 77 9.50 2.95 4.74
CA GLU A 77 9.95 2.04 3.70
C GLU A 77 10.20 0.65 4.27
N LEU A 78 9.54 -0.36 3.71
CA LEU A 78 9.58 -1.73 4.23
C LEU A 78 9.54 -2.77 3.10
N ASP A 79 9.95 -3.98 3.44
CA ASP A 79 9.82 -5.15 2.56
C ASP A 79 8.49 -5.87 2.89
N ILE A 80 7.75 -6.27 1.85
CA ILE A 80 6.58 -7.16 1.95
C ILE A 80 7.00 -8.52 1.44
N ASP A 81 6.76 -9.55 2.24
CA ASP A 81 6.98 -10.94 1.87
C ASP A 81 5.88 -11.84 2.45
N GLY A 82 5.36 -12.74 1.61
CA GLY A 82 4.19 -13.57 1.93
C GLY A 82 2.85 -12.83 1.90
N ALA A 83 1.81 -13.49 2.42
CA ALA A 83 0.43 -13.02 2.27
C ALA A 83 0.04 -11.87 3.22
N LEU A 84 0.75 -11.71 4.33
CA LEU A 84 0.47 -10.70 5.35
C LEU A 84 1.79 -10.23 5.98
N THR A 85 2.04 -8.92 5.95
CA THR A 85 3.20 -8.29 6.57
C THR A 85 2.72 -7.34 7.67
N VAL A 86 3.06 -7.61 8.92
CA VAL A 86 2.71 -6.73 10.06
C VAL A 86 3.66 -5.53 10.13
N VAL A 87 3.14 -4.35 10.47
CA VAL A 87 3.92 -3.09 10.56
C VAL A 87 3.77 -2.50 11.96
N PRO A 88 4.50 -3.01 12.96
CA PRO A 88 4.37 -2.59 14.36
C PRO A 88 4.73 -1.12 14.60
N GLU A 89 5.51 -0.49 13.71
CA GLU A 89 5.90 0.92 13.77
C GLU A 89 4.69 1.87 13.72
N LEU A 90 3.53 1.40 13.26
CA LEU A 90 2.30 2.18 13.20
C LEU A 90 1.42 2.03 14.44
N VAL A 91 1.64 1.00 15.27
CA VAL A 91 0.84 0.76 16.47
C VAL A 91 1.10 1.84 17.52
N GLY A 92 0.03 2.34 18.15
CA GLY A 92 0.09 3.41 19.15
C GLY A 92 0.10 4.82 18.56
N ARG A 93 0.10 4.96 17.22
CA ARG A 93 -0.02 6.26 16.55
C ARG A 93 -1.49 6.60 16.30
N ALA A 94 -1.80 7.90 16.26
CA ALA A 94 -3.07 8.34 15.70
C ALA A 94 -3.17 7.89 14.23
N ARG A 95 -4.34 7.40 13.83
CA ARG A 95 -4.59 7.02 12.44
C ARG A 95 -4.51 8.27 11.54
N PRO A 96 -3.71 8.27 10.46
CA PRO A 96 -3.67 9.39 9.52
C PRO A 96 -4.96 9.49 8.71
N ALA A 97 -5.23 10.61 8.03
CA ALA A 97 -6.40 10.73 7.15
C ALA A 97 -6.34 9.76 5.95
N VAL A 98 -5.15 9.57 5.36
CA VAL A 98 -4.92 8.64 4.24
C VAL A 98 -3.67 7.81 4.49
N VAL A 99 -3.80 6.50 4.29
CA VAL A 99 -2.67 5.56 4.18
C VAL A 99 -2.51 5.17 2.72
N LEU A 100 -1.40 5.55 2.11
CA LEU A 100 -1.07 5.19 0.73
C LEU A 100 0.05 4.14 0.73
N LEU A 101 -0.28 2.90 0.36
CA LEU A 101 0.72 1.87 0.08
C LEU A 101 1.41 2.14 -1.26
N ASN A 102 2.66 1.70 -1.40
CA ASN A 102 3.49 1.92 -2.58
C ASN A 102 3.58 3.40 -2.98
N ASP A 103 3.66 4.27 -1.97
CA ASP A 103 4.05 5.66 -2.17
C ASP A 103 5.43 5.73 -2.86
N ASP A 104 5.69 6.82 -3.56
CA ASP A 104 6.81 6.99 -4.50
C ASP A 104 6.90 5.92 -5.64
N ASP A 105 5.92 5.01 -5.75
CA ASP A 105 5.80 3.98 -6.80
C ASP A 105 7.03 3.06 -6.93
N LEU A 106 7.57 2.59 -5.80
CA LEU A 106 8.82 1.81 -5.76
C LEU A 106 8.71 0.37 -6.30
N SER A 107 7.50 -0.19 -6.38
CA SER A 107 7.28 -1.56 -6.82
C SER A 107 6.09 -1.68 -7.77
N TYR A 108 6.10 -2.70 -8.63
CA TYR A 108 4.96 -3.00 -9.50
C TYR A 108 3.90 -3.80 -8.75
N ALA A 109 2.92 -3.10 -8.20
CA ALA A 109 1.77 -3.68 -7.50
C ALA A 109 0.52 -2.82 -7.69
N LYS A 110 -0.66 -3.45 -7.60
CA LYS A 110 -1.94 -2.73 -7.54
C LYS A 110 -2.27 -2.44 -6.09
N VAL A 111 -2.41 -1.18 -5.74
CA VAL A 111 -2.80 -0.77 -4.38
C VAL A 111 -4.31 -0.66 -4.29
N ARG A 112 -4.87 -0.97 -3.12
CA ARG A 112 -6.25 -0.66 -2.73
C ARG A 112 -6.24 0.15 -1.46
N LEU A 113 -7.05 1.20 -1.42
CA LEU A 113 -7.26 2.00 -0.22
C LEU A 113 -8.19 1.26 0.74
N ASP A 114 -7.96 1.41 2.04
CA ASP A 114 -8.98 1.06 3.04
C ASP A 114 -10.13 2.09 3.00
N GLU A 115 -11.23 1.77 3.67
CA GLU A 115 -12.47 2.57 3.65
C GLU A 115 -12.26 4.02 4.09
N VAL A 116 -11.50 4.27 5.16
CA VAL A 116 -11.29 5.62 5.70
C VAL A 116 -10.38 6.43 4.78
N SER A 117 -9.31 5.80 4.25
CA SER A 117 -8.44 6.45 3.27
C SER A 117 -9.20 6.77 1.99
N LEU A 118 -10.04 5.87 1.49
CA LEU A 118 -10.87 6.07 0.30
C LEU A 118 -11.85 7.24 0.48
N ALA A 119 -12.50 7.34 1.64
CA ALA A 119 -13.40 8.45 1.94
C ALA A 119 -12.68 9.80 1.91
N ASN A 120 -11.51 9.90 2.55
CA ASN A 120 -10.70 11.11 2.55
C ASN A 120 -10.16 11.47 1.15
N VAL A 121 -9.64 10.48 0.42
CA VAL A 121 -9.21 10.67 -0.97
C VAL A 121 -10.39 11.15 -1.82
N THR A 122 -11.58 10.56 -1.69
CA THR A 122 -12.77 10.99 -2.46
C THR A 122 -13.13 12.45 -2.20
N ALA A 123 -12.99 12.91 -0.94
CA ALA A 123 -13.30 14.28 -0.56
C ALA A 123 -12.22 15.30 -0.97
N TYR A 124 -10.94 14.91 -0.91
CA TYR A 124 -9.80 15.84 -0.93
C TYR A 124 -8.72 15.49 -1.96
N LEU A 125 -9.03 14.66 -2.95
CA LEU A 125 -8.05 14.21 -3.95
C LEU A 125 -7.30 15.36 -4.64
N GLY A 126 -7.98 16.47 -4.92
CA GLY A 126 -7.37 17.65 -5.53
C GLY A 126 -6.32 18.32 -4.66
N ASP A 127 -6.41 18.11 -3.35
CA ASP A 127 -5.72 18.88 -2.32
C ASP A 127 -4.38 18.27 -1.88
N PHE A 128 -3.99 17.13 -2.45
CA PHE A 128 -2.62 16.62 -2.33
C PHE A 128 -1.62 17.67 -2.83
N THR A 129 -0.61 17.96 -2.01
CA THR A 129 0.45 18.91 -2.36
C THR A 129 1.38 18.40 -3.46
N GLU A 130 1.54 17.08 -3.55
CA GLU A 130 2.39 16.40 -4.53
C GLU A 130 1.54 15.70 -5.61
N SER A 131 2.00 15.73 -6.86
CA SER A 131 1.25 15.17 -7.99
C SER A 131 1.24 13.64 -8.04
N LEU A 132 2.33 12.99 -7.62
CA LEU A 132 2.47 11.54 -7.66
C LEU A 132 1.49 10.80 -6.73
N PRO A 133 1.42 11.07 -5.42
CA PRO A 133 0.46 10.38 -4.54
C PRO A 133 -0.99 10.61 -4.96
N ARG A 134 -1.30 11.80 -5.51
CA ARG A 134 -2.60 12.07 -6.13
C ARG A 134 -2.89 11.14 -7.31
N ALA A 135 -1.93 10.96 -8.22
CA ALA A 135 -2.09 10.08 -9.37
C ALA A 135 -2.20 8.60 -8.96
N LEU A 136 -1.42 8.17 -7.96
CA LEU A 136 -1.49 6.82 -7.41
C LEU A 136 -2.86 6.55 -6.77
N CYS A 137 -3.39 7.50 -5.99
CA CYS A 137 -4.74 7.41 -5.42
C CYS A 137 -5.81 7.33 -6.50
N TRP A 138 -5.73 8.16 -7.55
CA TRP A 138 -6.65 8.12 -8.69
C TRP A 138 -6.66 6.75 -9.39
N ALA A 139 -5.48 6.14 -9.51
CA ALA A 139 -5.29 4.88 -10.20
C ALA A 139 -5.50 3.65 -9.30
N SER A 140 -5.94 3.79 -8.05
CA SER A 140 -6.07 2.70 -7.06
C SER A 140 -7.30 1.80 -7.20
#